data_AF-A0A160TPD3-F1
#
_entry.id   AF-A0A160TPD3-F1
#
_cell.length_a   1.000
_cell.length_b   1.000
_cell.length_c   1.000
_cell.angle_alpha   90.00
_cell.angle_beta   90.00
_cell.angle_gamma   90.00
#
_symmetry.space_group_name_H-M   'P 1'
#
loop_
_entity.id
_entity.type
_entity.pdbx_description
1 polymer ?
#
loop_
_entity_poly.entity_id
_entity_poly.type
_entity_poly.pdbx_seq_one_letter_code
_entity_poly.pdbx_strand_id
1 'polypeptide(L)' 'MARGLDAYVAVDASGTFSRTKREAALLRMTQAGVVLSDYATLMVEILKDNGRPEAGAVYQALDMPWATLVGQVASAFGK' A
#
# COMPACT_ATOMS: atom_id res chain seq x y z
N MET A 1 1.57 -15.26 16.12
CA MET A 1 2.06 -13.88 16.16
C MET A 1 3.19 -13.75 17.19
N ALA A 2 4.44 -14.01 16.80
CA ALA A 2 5.51 -14.34 17.76
C ALA A 2 6.08 -13.14 18.58
N ARG A 3 5.65 -11.90 18.31
CA ARG A 3 6.13 -10.69 19.03
C ARG A 3 5.02 -9.70 19.41
N GLY A 4 3.75 -10.08 19.28
CA GLY A 4 2.61 -9.18 19.55
C GLY A 4 2.46 -8.02 18.55
N LEU A 5 3.07 -8.12 17.36
CA LEU A 5 2.94 -7.15 16.28
C LEU A 5 1.91 -7.63 15.26
N ASP A 6 1.15 -6.70 14.72
CA ASP A 6 0.30 -6.93 13.56
C ASP A 6 1.17 -7.05 12.29
N ALA A 7 0.83 -8.01 11.43
CA ALA A 7 1.60 -8.32 10.23
C ALA A 7 0.84 -7.88 8.98
N TYR A 8 1.51 -7.11 8.12
CA TYR A 8 1.00 -6.60 6.85
C TYR A 8 1.95 -7.04 5.72
N VAL A 9 1.38 -7.43 4.58
CA VAL A 9 2.17 -7.86 3.40
C VAL A 9 1.63 -7.20 2.14
N ALA A 10 2.52 -6.50 1.43
CA ALA A 10 2.29 -6.02 0.07
C ALA A 10 2.49 -7.17 -0.94
N VAL A 11 1.39 -7.75 -1.41
CA VAL A 11 1.39 -8.99 -2.21
C VAL A 11 1.92 -8.79 -3.64
N ASP A 12 1.80 -7.58 -4.17
CA ASP A 12 2.26 -7.17 -5.49
C ASP A 12 3.75 -6.79 -5.51
N ALA A 13 4.31 -6.46 -4.34
CA ALA A 13 5.75 -6.29 -4.12
C ALA A 13 6.46 -7.57 -3.64
N SER A 14 5.74 -8.70 -3.49
CA SER A 14 6.26 -9.96 -2.96
C SER A 14 6.20 -11.11 -3.98
N GLY A 15 7.36 -11.57 -4.43
CA GLY A 15 7.50 -12.63 -5.44
C GLY A 15 7.75 -14.05 -4.86
N THR A 16 7.51 -15.08 -5.68
CA THR A 16 7.88 -16.48 -5.38
C THR A 16 8.05 -17.28 -6.68
N PHE A 17 8.63 -18.49 -6.58
CA PHE A 17 9.04 -19.30 -7.74
C PHE A 17 7.90 -19.92 -8.55
N SER A 18 6.68 -20.01 -8.01
CA SER A 18 5.55 -20.59 -8.75
C SER A 18 4.21 -20.09 -8.25
N ARG A 19 3.19 -20.17 -9.12
CA ARG A 19 1.82 -19.79 -8.79
C ARG A 19 1.25 -20.60 -7.63
N THR A 20 1.46 -21.92 -7.62
CA THR A 20 1.00 -22.79 -6.52
C THR A 20 1.62 -22.39 -5.18
N LYS A 21 2.91 -22.02 -5.15
CA LYS A 21 3.54 -21.52 -3.93
C LYS A 21 2.95 -20.19 -3.49
N ARG A 22 2.64 -19.28 -4.43
CA ARG A 22 1.97 -18.00 -4.14
C ARG A 22 0.63 -18.24 -3.48
N GLU A 23 -0.24 -19.04 -4.10
CA GLU A 23 -1.58 -19.33 -3.61
C GLU A 23 -1.56 -20.01 -2.22
N ALA A 24 -0.69 -21.01 -2.04
CA ALA A 24 -0.53 -21.68 -0.74
C ALA A 24 -0.01 -20.73 0.36
N ALA A 25 0.91 -19.83 0.03
CA ALA A 25 1.44 -18.85 0.97
C ALA A 25 0.39 -17.80 1.36
N LEU A 26 -0.38 -17.28 0.40
CA LEU A 26 -1.48 -16.33 0.67
C LEU A 26 -2.50 -16.95 1.64
N LEU A 27 -2.94 -18.19 1.37
CA LEU A 27 -3.88 -18.89 2.24
C LEU A 27 -3.32 -19.05 3.67
N ARG A 28 -2.05 -19.45 3.80
CA ARG A 28 -1.40 -19.59 5.12
C ARG A 28 -1.31 -18.27 5.87
N MET A 29 -1.00 -17.18 5.17
CA MET A 29 -0.92 -15.85 5.77
C MET A 29 -2.29 -15.36 6.24
N THR A 30 -3.34 -15.53 5.43
CA THR A 30 -4.72 -15.21 5.85
C THR A 30 -5.14 -16.01 7.08
N GLN A 31 -4.88 -17.33 7.12
CA GLN A 31 -5.17 -18.17 8.29
C GLN A 31 -4.40 -17.77 9.54
N ALA A 32 -3.18 -17.22 9.38
CA ALA A 32 -2.39 -16.71 10.47
C ALA A 32 -2.87 -15.33 10.97
N GLY A 33 -3.80 -14.68 10.28
CA GLY A 33 -4.27 -13.33 10.60
C GLY A 33 -3.39 -12.20 10.06
N VAL A 34 -2.57 -12.47 9.03
CA VAL A 34 -1.79 -11.44 8.34
C VAL A 34 -2.72 -10.64 7.42
N VAL A 35 -2.61 -9.31 7.45
CA VAL A 35 -3.32 -8.42 6.52
C VAL A 35 -2.60 -8.44 5.19
N LEU A 36 -3.31 -8.89 4.15
CA LEU A 36 -2.81 -8.94 2.78
C LEU A 36 -3.39 -7.76 2.00
N SER A 37 -2.53 -6.97 1.37
CA SER A 37 -2.92 -5.80 0.57
C SER A 37 -1.87 -5.54 -0.52
N ASP A 38 -2.03 -4.49 -1.31
CA ASP A 38 -1.00 -3.99 -2.24
C ASP A 38 -0.17 -2.86 -1.61
N TYR A 39 1.01 -2.57 -2.17
CA TYR A 39 1.90 -1.55 -1.60
C TYR A 39 1.24 -0.17 -1.54
N ALA A 40 0.39 0.17 -2.52
CA ALA A 40 -0.21 1.49 -2.60
C ALA A 40 -1.27 1.71 -1.54
N THR A 41 -2.20 0.77 -1.37
CA THR A 41 -3.19 0.81 -0.30
C THR A 41 -2.53 0.91 1.06
N LEU A 42 -1.48 0.13 1.33
CA LEU A 42 -0.76 0.21 2.61
C LEU A 42 -0.14 1.59 2.86
N MET A 43 0.48 2.21 1.84
CA MET A 43 1.07 3.54 2.02
C MET A 43 0.00 4.61 2.28
N VAL A 44 -1.16 4.52 1.62
CA VAL A 44 -2.27 5.45 1.83
C VAL A 44 -2.94 5.24 3.19
N GLU A 45 -3.06 3.99 3.65
CA GLU A 45 -3.53 3.68 5.02
C GLU A 45 -2.59 4.29 6.08
N ILE A 46 -1.27 4.21 5.87
CA ILE A 46 -0.26 4.83 6.75
C ILE A 46 -0.36 6.36 6.71
N LEU A 47 -0.55 6.95 5.51
CA LEU A 47 -0.68 8.39 5.34
C LEU A 47 -1.88 8.94 6.14
N LYS A 48 -3.01 8.21 6.14
CA LYS A 48 -4.26 8.47 6.89
C LYS A 48 -5.05 9.70 6.43
N ASP A 49 -4.38 10.80 6.10
CA ASP A 49 -5.00 12.08 5.70
C ASP A 49 -4.16 12.78 4.62
N ASN A 50 -4.82 13.21 3.54
CA ASN A 50 -4.21 13.92 2.42
C ASN A 50 -3.87 15.38 2.70
N GLY A 51 -4.39 15.96 3.79
CA GLY A 51 -3.99 17.28 4.26
C GLY A 51 -2.60 17.30 4.91
N ARG A 52 -1.97 16.15 5.12
CA ARG A 52 -0.65 16.04 5.73
C ARG A 52 0.47 16.55 4.82
N PRO A 53 1.52 17.18 5.38
CA PRO A 53 2.65 17.69 4.59
C PRO A 53 3.39 16.58 3.82
N GLU A 54 3.32 15.33 4.29
CA GLU A 54 3.95 14.18 3.63
C GLU A 54 3.17 13.64 2.42
N ALA A 55 1.90 14.05 2.22
CA ALA A 55 1.04 13.47 1.19
C ALA A 55 1.63 13.58 -0.23
N GLY A 56 2.18 14.75 -0.57
CA GLY A 56 2.83 14.96 -1.87
C GLY A 56 4.02 14.03 -2.10
N ALA A 57 4.87 13.85 -1.08
CA ALA A 57 6.02 12.96 -1.16
C ALA A 57 5.60 11.48 -1.26
N VAL A 58 4.57 11.07 -0.52
CA VAL A 58 4.02 9.71 -0.57
C VAL A 58 3.46 9.42 -1.97
N TYR A 59 2.62 10.29 -2.52
CA TYR A 59 2.04 10.09 -3.85
C TYR A 59 3.08 10.12 -4.97
N GLN A 60 4.13 10.94 -4.82
CA GLN A 60 5.27 10.92 -5.74
C GLN A 60 6.04 9.59 -5.67
N ALA A 61 6.28 9.07 -4.47
CA ALA A 61 6.98 7.79 -4.28
C ALA A 61 6.18 6.58 -4.77
N LEU A 62 4.85 6.66 -4.74
CA LEU A 62 3.95 5.66 -5.31
C LEU A 62 3.92 5.66 -6.84
N ASP A 63 4.53 6.66 -7.50
CA ASP A 63 4.58 6.83 -8.96
C ASP A 63 3.22 6.61 -9.64
N MET A 64 2.18 7.22 -9.09
CA MET A 64 0.81 7.12 -9.60
C MET A 64 0.48 8.32 -10.49
N PRO A 65 0.42 8.17 -11.83
CA PRO A 65 0.18 9.30 -12.73
C PRO A 65 -1.13 10.04 -12.44
N TRP A 66 -2.16 9.31 -12.01
CA TRP A 66 -3.44 9.87 -11.61
C TRP A 66 -3.33 10.76 -10.36
N ALA A 67 -2.56 10.36 -9.35
CA ALA A 67 -2.41 11.14 -8.11
C ALA A 67 -1.71 12.49 -8.38
N THR A 68 -0.68 12.47 -9.25
CA THR A 68 -0.03 13.68 -9.76
C THR A 68 -1.02 14.60 -10.45
N LEU A 69 -1.88 14.06 -11.33
CA LEU A 69 -2.91 14.84 -12.03
C LEU A 69 -3.90 15.47 -11.05
N VAL A 70 -4.40 14.71 -10.08
CA VAL A 70 -5.33 15.23 -9.06
C VAL A 70 -4.66 16.33 -8.22
N GLY A 71 -3.39 16.17 -7.84
CA GLY A 71 -2.63 17.21 -7.14
C GLY A 71 -2.48 18.50 -7.95
N GLN A 72 -2.20 18.39 -9.25
CA GLN A 72 -2.14 19.55 -10.16
C GLN A 72 -3.49 20.26 -10.27
N VAL A 73 -4.59 19.50 -10.41
CA VAL A 73 -5.96 20.03 -10.46
C VAL A 73 -6.31 20.73 -9.15
N ALA A 74 -6.06 20.08 -8.00
CA ALA A 74 -6.34 20.67 -6.68
C ALA A 74 -5.56 21.97 -6.47
N SER A 75 -4.29 22.03 -6.88
CA SER A 75 -3.47 23.25 -6.83
C SER A 75 -4.01 24.37 -7.74
N ALA A 76 -4.55 24.03 -8.92
CA ALA A 76 -5.13 25.01 -9.83
C ALA A 76 -6.48 25.59 -9.33
N PHE A 77 -7.24 24.83 -8.53
CA PHE A 77 -8.55 25.24 -8.00
C PHE A 77 -8.51 25.75 -6.54
N GLY A 78 -7.45 25.44 -5.79
CA GLY A 78 -7.15 26.09 -4.52
C GLY A 78 -6.59 27.48 -4.79
N LYS A 79 -7.20 28.51 -4.21
CA LYS A 79 -6.65 29.88 -4.24
C LYS A 79 -5.27 29.95 -3.60
#